data_AF-A0A2E4WHM8-F1
#
_entry.id   AF-A0A2E4WHM8-F1
#
_cell.length_a   1.000
_cell.length_b   1.000
_cell.length_c   1.000
_cell.angle_alpha   90.00
_cell.angle_beta   90.00
_cell.angle_gamma   90.00
#
_symmetry.space_group_name_H-M   'P 1'
#
loop_
_entity.id
_entity.type
_entity.pdbx_description
1 polymer ?
#
loop_
_entity_poly.entity_id
_entity_poly.type
_entity_poly.pdbx_seq_one_letter_code
_entity_poly.pdbx_strand_id
1 'polypeptide(L)'
;MKNFQQINFKMEYINYDGGIGLYYPDFVVKISEIEHWVVETKGLENSNDPLKIERLSKWCKDATKQTNTKWDYLYVMQEDWDKLEKTPNSFSKIIDYFGNHNNG
;
A
#
# COMPACT_ATOMS: atom_id res chain seq x y z
N MET A 1 -12.16 1.30 -9.55
CA MET A 1 -12.70 -0.05 -9.27
C MET A 1 -11.78 -0.70 -8.24
N LYS A 2 -12.29 -1.05 -7.05
CA LYS A 2 -11.52 -1.83 -6.05
C LYS A 2 -11.37 -3.25 -6.61
N ASN A 3 -10.15 -3.69 -6.92
CA ASN A 3 -9.89 -4.90 -7.73
C ASN A 3 -9.80 -6.21 -6.91
N PHE A 4 -10.24 -6.21 -5.66
CA PHE A 4 -10.07 -7.31 -4.70
C PHE A 4 -10.52 -8.69 -5.21
N GLN A 5 -11.65 -8.77 -5.91
CA GLN A 5 -12.21 -10.07 -6.30
C GLN A 5 -11.45 -10.76 -7.45
N GLN A 6 -10.55 -10.06 -8.16
CA GLN A 6 -9.85 -10.64 -9.31
C GLN A 6 -8.42 -11.11 -9.01
N ILE A 7 -7.80 -10.69 -7.90
CA ILE A 7 -6.35 -10.91 -7.67
C ILE A 7 -6.06 -11.82 -6.46
N ASN A 8 -7.01 -12.07 -5.55
CA ASN A 8 -6.84 -12.90 -4.33
C ASN A 8 -5.52 -12.63 -3.56
N PHE A 9 -4.99 -11.42 -3.67
CA PHE A 9 -3.77 -11.00 -3.01
C PHE A 9 -4.10 -10.60 -1.57
N LYS A 10 -3.43 -11.24 -0.62
CA LYS A 10 -3.57 -11.00 0.82
C LYS A 10 -2.27 -11.33 1.53
N MET A 11 -2.08 -10.74 2.70
CA MET A 11 -0.96 -11.00 3.58
C MET A 11 -1.44 -11.35 4.98
N GLU A 12 -0.79 -12.31 5.62
CA GLU A 12 -0.94 -12.56 7.05
C GLU A 12 -0.09 -11.57 7.85
N TYR A 13 -0.64 -11.05 8.94
CA TYR A 13 0.06 -10.19 9.89
C TYR A 13 -0.34 -10.54 11.33
N ILE A 14 0.47 -10.16 12.30
CA ILE A 14 0.09 -10.27 13.72
C ILE A 14 -0.74 -9.03 14.06
N ASN A 15 -1.97 -9.26 14.51
CA ASN A 15 -2.87 -8.18 14.91
C ASN A 15 -2.52 -7.67 16.33
N TYR A 16 -3.19 -6.61 16.75
CA TYR A 16 -2.95 -5.95 18.03
C TYR A 16 -3.12 -6.90 19.24
N ASP A 17 -3.99 -7.91 19.12
CA ASP A 17 -4.26 -8.90 20.16
C ASP A 17 -3.29 -10.10 20.13
N GLY A 18 -2.28 -10.09 19.24
CA GLY A 18 -1.31 -11.16 19.07
C GLY A 18 -1.78 -12.35 18.22
N GLY A 19 -2.97 -12.26 17.62
CA GLY A 19 -3.53 -13.26 16.71
C GLY A 19 -3.11 -13.05 15.25
N ILE A 20 -3.43 -14.02 14.39
CA ILE A 20 -3.19 -13.91 12.94
C ILE A 20 -4.37 -13.18 12.29
N GLY A 21 -4.08 -12.02 11.70
CA GLY A 21 -5.01 -11.28 10.85
C GLY A 21 -4.72 -11.48 9.37
N LEU A 22 -5.75 -11.27 8.54
CA LEU A 22 -5.61 -11.20 7.08
C LEU A 22 -5.73 -9.75 6.63
N TYR A 23 -4.74 -9.29 5.89
CA TYR A 23 -4.68 -7.97 5.30
C TYR A 23 -4.91 -8.06 3.79
N TYR A 24 -5.90 -7.31 3.31
CA TYR A 24 -6.27 -7.18 1.90
C TYR A 24 -6.06 -5.72 1.48
N PRO A 25 -5.01 -5.42 0.68
CA PRO A 25 -4.75 -4.06 0.23
C PRO A 25 -5.75 -3.55 -0.80
N ASP A 26 -6.09 -2.26 -0.77
CA ASP A 26 -7.08 -1.65 -1.67
C ASP A 26 -6.79 -1.81 -3.16
N PHE A 27 -5.54 -1.61 -3.57
CA PHE A 27 -5.13 -1.72 -4.96
C PHE A 27 -3.76 -2.36 -5.12
N VAL A 28 -3.60 -3.06 -6.25
CA VAL A 28 -2.29 -3.40 -6.81
C VAL A 28 -2.19 -2.71 -8.16
N VAL A 29 -1.14 -1.92 -8.33
CA VAL A 29 -0.92 -1.08 -9.51
C VAL A 29 0.31 -1.57 -10.24
N LYS A 30 0.15 -1.93 -11.51
CA LYS A 30 1.25 -2.28 -12.42
C LYS A 30 1.59 -1.06 -13.27
N ILE A 31 2.74 -0.43 -13.00
CA ILE A 31 3.22 0.73 -13.79
C ILE A 31 3.94 0.24 -15.05
N SER A 32 4.73 -0.81 -14.90
CA SER A 32 5.39 -1.50 -16.00
C SER A 32 5.62 -2.96 -15.65
N GLU A 33 6.29 -3.72 -16.51
CA GLU A 33 6.73 -5.09 -16.20
C GLU A 33 7.77 -5.16 -15.07
N ILE A 34 8.43 -4.04 -14.74
CA ILE A 34 9.52 -3.99 -13.76
C ILE A 34 9.21 -3.09 -12.55
N GLU A 35 8.01 -2.51 -12.47
CA GLU A 35 7.61 -1.64 -11.37
C GLU A 35 6.13 -1.78 -11.02
N HIS A 36 5.89 -2.26 -9.80
CA HIS A 36 4.58 -2.51 -9.22
C HIS A 36 4.44 -1.81 -7.86
N TRP A 37 3.21 -1.45 -7.52
CA TRP A 37 2.87 -0.76 -6.29
C TRP A 37 1.67 -1.39 -5.62
N VAL A 38 1.68 -1.47 -4.29
CA VAL A 38 0.52 -1.84 -3.48
C VAL A 38 0.01 -0.59 -2.77
N VAL A 39 -1.27 -0.29 -2.88
CA VAL A 39 -1.86 0.95 -2.34
C VAL A 39 -2.91 0.62 -1.32
N GLU A 40 -2.82 1.26 -0.16
CA GLU A 40 -3.82 1.23 0.90
C GLU A 40 -4.36 2.63 1.12
N THR A 41 -5.69 2.76 1.17
CA THR A 41 -6.37 4.02 1.45
C THR A 41 -7.08 3.96 2.79
N LYS A 42 -7.00 5.03 3.58
CA LYS A 42 -7.63 5.08 4.91
C LYS A 42 -8.31 6.41 5.17
N GLY A 43 -9.56 6.33 5.60
CA GLY A 43 -10.26 7.47 6.18
C GLY A 43 -9.85 7.70 7.63
N LEU A 44 -9.80 6.63 8.43
CA LEU A 44 -9.41 6.65 9.83
C LEU A 44 -8.53 5.43 10.15
N GLU A 45 -7.42 5.65 10.83
CA GLU A 45 -6.55 4.59 11.33
C GLU A 45 -7.13 3.93 12.58
N ASN A 46 -6.85 2.63 12.74
CA ASN A 46 -7.05 1.88 13.98
C ASN A 46 -5.74 1.20 14.40
N SER A 47 -5.76 0.58 15.59
CA SER A 47 -4.59 -0.06 16.20
C SER A 47 -3.92 -1.15 15.35
N ASN A 48 -4.60 -1.71 14.35
CA ASN A 48 -4.03 -2.72 13.46
C ASN A 48 -3.39 -2.14 12.20
N ASP A 49 -3.70 -0.90 11.81
CA ASP A 49 -3.24 -0.36 10.52
C ASP A 49 -1.71 -0.21 10.46
N PRO A 50 -1.01 0.32 11.48
CA PRO A 50 0.46 0.33 11.48
C PRO A 50 1.09 -1.07 11.32
N LEU A 51 0.48 -2.10 11.92
CA LEU A 51 0.94 -3.49 11.83
C LEU A 51 0.77 -4.06 10.40
N LYS A 52 -0.30 -3.67 9.71
CA LYS A 52 -0.50 -4.04 8.29
C LYS A 52 0.54 -3.36 7.39
N ILE A 53 0.86 -2.08 7.65
CA ILE A 53 1.85 -1.33 6.87
C ILE A 53 3.26 -1.87 7.12
N GLU A 54 3.60 -2.25 8.36
CA GLU A 54 4.86 -2.93 8.64
C GLU A 54 4.97 -4.26 7.87
N ARG A 55 3.88 -5.05 7.85
CA ARG A 55 3.83 -6.30 7.10
C ARG A 55 3.98 -6.08 5.58
N LEU A 56 3.32 -5.04 5.06
CA LEU A 56 3.38 -4.66 3.65
C LEU A 56 4.78 -4.22 3.25
N SER A 57 5.44 -3.39 4.07
CA SER A 57 6.81 -2.96 3.86
C SER A 57 7.77 -4.14 3.75
N LYS A 58 7.65 -5.12 4.66
CA LYS A 58 8.44 -6.37 4.59
C LYS A 58 8.13 -7.15 3.32
N TRP A 59 6.85 -7.29 2.97
CA TRP A 59 6.44 -8.02 1.77
C TRP A 59 7.01 -7.38 0.49
N CYS A 60 6.95 -6.05 0.35
CA CYS A 60 7.49 -5.34 -0.82
C CYS A 60 9.01 -5.54 -0.96
N LYS A 61 9.76 -5.51 0.15
CA LYS A 61 11.21 -5.80 0.17
C LYS A 61 11.49 -7.23 -0.30
N ASP A 62 10.77 -8.21 0.24
CA ASP A 62 10.95 -9.61 -0.11
C ASP A 62 10.57 -9.89 -1.57
N ALA A 63 9.42 -9.37 -2.02
CA ALA A 63 8.94 -9.51 -3.38
C ALA A 63 9.91 -8.89 -4.39
N THR A 64 10.44 -7.69 -4.08
CA THR A 64 11.45 -7.04 -4.91
C THR A 64 12.69 -7.91 -5.08
N LYS A 65 13.21 -8.43 -3.96
CA LYS A 65 14.39 -9.28 -3.95
C LYS A 65 14.19 -10.59 -4.72
N GLN A 66 13.03 -11.22 -4.61
CA GLN A 66 12.76 -12.52 -5.21
C GLN A 66 12.42 -12.45 -6.69
N THR A 67 11.77 -11.38 -7.14
CA THR A 67 11.27 -11.26 -8.51
C THR A 67 12.12 -10.37 -9.41
N ASN A 68 13.08 -9.63 -8.84
CA ASN A 68 13.84 -8.59 -9.53
C ASN A 68 12.96 -7.52 -10.21
N THR A 69 11.71 -7.41 -9.77
CA THR A 69 10.72 -6.38 -10.14
C THR A 69 10.59 -5.44 -8.95
N LYS A 70 10.63 -4.12 -9.14
CA LYS A 70 10.45 -3.19 -8.03
C LYS A 70 9.03 -3.31 -7.49
N TRP A 71 8.90 -3.64 -6.21
CA TRP A 71 7.67 -3.59 -5.44
C TRP A 71 7.79 -2.55 -4.35
N ASP A 72 6.86 -1.61 -4.34
CA ASP A 72 6.78 -0.55 -3.34
C ASP A 72 5.34 -0.37 -2.88
N TYR A 73 5.08 0.49 -1.89
CA TYR A 73 3.74 0.74 -1.41
C TYR A 73 3.44 2.21 -1.15
N LEU A 74 2.14 2.54 -1.24
CA LEU A 74 1.60 3.82 -0.80
C LEU A 74 0.56 3.59 0.28
N TYR A 75 0.71 4.33 1.38
CA TYR A 75 -0.33 4.51 2.37
C TYR A 75 -0.90 5.92 2.24
N VAL A 76 -2.17 6.04 1.88
CA VAL A 76 -2.81 7.33 1.58
C VAL A 76 -3.94 7.58 2.56
N MET A 77 -3.71 8.51 3.49
CA MET A 77 -4.74 9.02 4.38
C MET A 77 -5.66 9.98 3.62
N GLN A 78 -6.97 9.85 3.82
CA GLN A 78 -7.96 10.71 3.20
C GLN A 78 -7.70 12.18 3.57
N GLU A 79 -7.32 12.45 4.81
CA GLU A 79 -6.99 13.82 5.24
C GLU A 79 -5.84 14.44 4.45
N ASP A 80 -4.84 13.67 4.04
CA ASP A 80 -3.71 14.19 3.25
C ASP A 80 -4.09 14.33 1.78
N TRP A 81 -4.94 13.44 1.28
CA TRP A 81 -5.54 13.57 -0.05
C TRP A 81 -6.41 14.83 -0.16
N ASP A 82 -7.24 15.10 0.84
CA ASP A 82 -8.18 16.24 0.84
C ASP A 82 -7.45 17.59 0.99
N LYS A 83 -6.18 17.60 1.45
CA LYS A 83 -5.31 18.79 1.49
C LYS A 83 -4.72 19.17 0.13
N LEU A 84 -4.82 18.31 -0.89
CA LEU A 84 -4.27 18.61 -2.21
C LEU A 84 -5.09 19.71 -2.89
N GLU A 85 -4.42 20.80 -3.31
CA GLU A 85 -5.08 21.88 -4.07
C GLU A 85 -5.68 21.38 -5.40
N LYS A 86 -5.07 20.36 -6.00
CA LYS A 86 -5.48 19.78 -7.27
C LYS A 86 -5.38 18.26 -7.20
N THR A 87 -6.42 17.59 -7.65
CA THR A 87 -6.41 16.14 -7.80
C THR A 87 -5.32 15.71 -8.80
N PRO A 88 -4.40 14.80 -8.43
CA PRO A 88 -3.39 14.28 -9.34
C PRO A 88 -4.05 13.58 -10.53
N ASN A 89 -3.53 13.84 -11.73
CA ASN A 89 -4.04 13.25 -12.98
C ASN A 89 -3.22 12.06 -13.49
N SER A 90 -2.22 11.62 -12.71
CA SER A 90 -1.39 10.45 -13.02
C SER A 90 -0.91 9.79 -11.73
N PHE A 91 -0.64 8.49 -11.79
CA PHE A 91 -0.12 7.76 -10.63
C PHE A 91 1.29 8.22 -10.22
N SER A 92 2.13 8.61 -11.18
CA SER A 92 3.45 9.20 -10.88
C SER A 92 3.34 10.40 -9.95
N LYS A 93 2.38 11.30 -10.18
CA LYS A 93 2.16 12.45 -9.29
C LYS A 93 1.68 12.02 -7.91
N ILE A 94 0.87 10.95 -7.82
CA ILE A 94 0.46 10.39 -6.53
C ILE A 94 1.69 9.88 -5.76
N ILE A 95 2.62 9.21 -6.44
CA ILE A 95 3.91 8.79 -5.83
C ILE A 95 4.70 10.02 -5.37
N ASP A 96 4.78 11.09 -6.17
CA ASP A 96 5.51 12.31 -5.79
C ASP A 96 4.95 12.94 -4.50
N TYR A 97 3.61 12.92 -4.32
CA TYR A 97 2.96 13.45 -3.12
C TYR A 97 3.10 12.53 -1.90
N PHE A 98 2.92 11.22 -2.06
CA PHE A 98 2.74 10.30 -0.93
C PHE A 98 3.88 9.29 -0.73
N GLY A 99 4.80 9.17 -1.67
CA GLY A 99 5.87 8.16 -1.63
C GLY A 99 6.94 8.41 -0.58
N ASN A 100 7.22 9.67 -0.24
CA ASN A 100 8.25 10.03 0.75
C ASN A 100 7.79 9.87 2.21
N HIS A 101 6.48 9.79 2.46
CA HIS A 101 5.91 9.66 3.80
C HIS A 101 6.01 8.23 4.37
N ASN A 102 6.34 7.24 3.54
CA ASN A 102 6.33 5.82 3.91
C ASN A 102 7.70 5.27 4.34
N ASN A 103 8.74 6.11 4.36
CA ASN A 103 10.13 5.74 4.71
C ASN A 103 10.55 6.17 6.13
N GLY A 104 9.61 6.58 6.97
CA GLY A 104 9.82 6.93 8.39
C GLY A 104 9.55 5.77 9.34
#